data_AF-A0A434AFR1-F1
#
_entry.id   AF-A0A434AFR1-F1
#
_cell.length_a   1.000
_cell.length_b   1.000
_cell.length_c   1.000
_cell.angle_alpha   90.00
_cell.angle_beta   90.00
_cell.angle_gamma   90.00
#
_symmetry.space_group_name_H-M   'P 1'
#
loop_
_entity.id
_entity.type
_entity.pdbx_description
1 polymer ?
#
loop_
_entity_poly.entity_id
_entity_poly.type
_entity_poly.pdbx_seq_one_letter_code
_entity_poly.pdbx_strand_id
1 'polypeptide(L)'
;MNPKKTQNIFLRILRNKYLITFLIFYVWLFFFDQNSIWERKGNESTIESLEKEKAYFLDKIEHDKKRIHELKTNRKNLEKFAREQYLMKKKNEDIFIVIKEE
;
A
#
# COMPACT_ATOMS: atom_id res chain seq x y z
N MET A 1 10.29 50.92 -22.85
CA MET A 1 10.27 50.99 -21.37
C MET A 1 11.72 51.06 -20.89
N ASN A 2 12.10 52.09 -20.11
CA ASN A 2 13.52 52.41 -19.85
C ASN A 2 14.11 51.46 -18.76
N PRO A 3 15.15 50.66 -19.07
CA PRO A 3 15.64 49.60 -18.20
C PRO A 3 16.21 50.11 -16.86
N LYS A 4 16.72 51.35 -16.83
CA LYS A 4 17.29 51.94 -15.61
C LYS A 4 16.24 52.28 -14.54
N LYS A 5 15.01 52.60 -14.94
CA LYS A 5 13.93 52.95 -14.01
C LYS A 5 13.36 51.71 -13.31
N THR A 6 13.26 50.60 -14.04
CA THR A 6 12.85 49.29 -13.51
C THR A 6 13.83 48.74 -12.49
N GLN A 7 15.14 48.92 -12.69
CA GLN A 7 16.15 48.46 -11.71
C GLN A 7 16.10 49.24 -10.39
N ASN A 8 15.87 50.55 -10.43
CA ASN A 8 15.78 51.37 -9.21
C ASN A 8 14.52 51.07 -8.39
N ILE A 9 13.41 50.74 -9.05
CA ILE A 9 12.17 50.30 -8.40
C ILE A 9 12.38 48.92 -7.78
N PHE A 10 12.99 47.99 -8.51
CA PHE A 10 13.31 46.65 -8.02
C PHE A 10 14.22 46.70 -6.78
N LEU A 11 15.30 47.49 -6.81
CA LEU A 11 16.20 47.70 -5.67
C LEU A 11 15.49 48.30 -4.45
N ARG A 12 14.52 49.20 -4.64
CA ARG A 12 13.74 49.81 -3.55
C ARG A 12 12.73 48.83 -2.94
N ILE A 13 12.14 47.95 -3.76
CA ILE A 13 11.25 46.86 -3.34
C ILE A 13 12.06 45.80 -2.57
N LEU A 14 13.25 45.43 -3.07
CA LEU A 14 14.17 44.49 -2.40
C LEU A 14 14.73 45.04 -1.07
N ARG A 15 14.79 46.36 -0.87
CA ARG A 15 15.29 46.95 0.38
C ARG A 15 14.23 47.03 1.49
N ASN A 16 12.99 46.68 1.20
CA ASN A 16 11.94 46.64 2.20
C ASN A 16 12.01 45.33 3.00
N LYS A 17 12.47 45.43 4.26
CA LYS A 17 12.61 44.30 5.18
C LYS A 17 11.33 43.46 5.33
N TYR A 18 10.16 44.09 5.26
CA TYR A 18 8.87 43.42 5.38
C TYR A 18 8.51 42.57 4.15
N LEU A 19 8.91 43.02 2.95
CA LEU A 19 8.72 42.25 1.73
C LEU A 19 9.65 41.05 1.67
N ILE A 20 10.91 41.22 2.09
CA ILE A 20 11.87 40.11 2.15
C ILE A 20 11.39 39.05 3.15
N THR A 21 11.00 39.44 4.38
CA THR A 21 10.51 38.48 5.36
C THR A 21 9.22 37.80 4.91
N PHE A 22 8.31 38.52 4.27
CA PHE A 22 7.12 37.93 3.66
C PHE A 22 7.47 36.93 2.56
N LEU A 23 8.40 37.26 1.68
CA LEU A 23 8.81 36.38 0.57
C LEU A 23 9.52 35.13 1.09
N ILE A 24 10.39 35.26 2.10
CA ILE A 24 11.00 34.12 2.79
C ILE A 24 9.94 33.27 3.48
N PHE A 25 8.96 33.87 4.16
CA PHE A 25 7.86 33.16 4.79
C PHE A 25 7.00 32.39 3.78
N TYR A 26 6.71 32.99 2.62
CA TYR A 26 5.99 32.33 1.55
C TYR A 26 6.81 31.19 0.93
N VAL A 27 8.10 31.40 0.68
CA VAL A 27 8.99 30.33 0.24
C VAL A 27 9.04 29.21 1.29
N TRP A 28 9.04 29.54 2.58
CA TRP A 28 8.98 28.55 3.65
C TRP A 28 7.68 27.73 3.58
N LEU A 29 6.53 28.39 3.48
CA LEU A 29 5.24 27.72 3.36
C LEU A 29 5.10 26.89 2.07
N PHE A 30 5.76 27.26 0.98
CA PHE A 30 5.66 26.50 -0.27
C PHE A 30 6.65 25.33 -0.37
N PHE A 31 7.84 25.46 0.20
CA PHE A 31 8.90 24.45 0.08
C PHE A 31 9.03 23.52 1.29
N PHE A 32 8.69 24.00 2.49
CA PHE A 32 8.86 23.23 3.74
C PHE A 32 7.54 22.79 4.39
N ASP A 33 6.39 23.24 3.88
CA ASP A 33 5.08 22.79 4.38
C ASP A 33 4.72 21.39 3.84
N GLN A 34 3.83 20.70 4.56
CA GLN A 34 3.44 19.28 4.36
C GLN A 34 2.71 19.00 3.04
N ASN A 35 2.52 20.00 2.17
CA ASN A 35 2.02 19.81 0.80
C ASN A 35 3.16 19.60 -0.22
N SER A 36 4.27 19.05 0.24
CA SER A 36 5.41 18.80 -0.65
C SER A 36 5.02 17.79 -1.74
N ILE A 37 5.39 18.07 -2.99
CA ILE A 37 5.20 17.17 -4.13
C ILE A 37 5.86 15.80 -3.88
N TRP A 38 6.89 15.78 -3.03
CA TRP A 38 7.61 14.59 -2.59
C TRP A 38 6.71 13.64 -1.78
N GLU A 39 5.91 14.18 -0.87
CA GLU A 39 4.98 13.40 -0.06
C GLU A 39 3.84 12.82 -0.90
N ARG A 40 3.34 13.60 -1.87
CA ARG A 40 2.32 13.13 -2.82
C ARG A 40 2.80 11.93 -3.64
N LYS A 41 4.07 11.92 -4.07
CA LYS A 41 4.65 10.79 -4.82
C LYS A 41 4.76 9.51 -3.99
N GLY A 42 5.13 9.61 -2.71
CA GLY A 42 5.16 8.45 -1.81
C GLY A 42 3.76 7.91 -1.50
N ASN A 43 2.78 8.79 -1.43
CA ASN A 43 1.39 8.42 -1.17
C ASN A 43 0.78 7.66 -2.35
N GLU A 44 1.11 8.01 -3.60
CA GLU A 44 0.60 7.29 -4.78
C GLU A 44 1.06 5.82 -4.81
N SER A 45 2.34 5.53 -4.53
CA SER A 45 2.81 4.14 -4.44
C SER A 45 2.20 3.38 -3.27
N THR A 46 1.91 4.08 -2.17
CA THR A 46 1.26 3.49 -0.99
C THR A 46 -0.21 3.16 -1.29
N ILE A 47 -0.90 4.02 -2.03
CA ILE A 47 -2.28 3.75 -2.48
C ILE A 47 -2.30 2.52 -3.39
N GLU A 48 -1.39 2.45 -4.36
CA GLU A 48 -1.33 1.31 -5.28
C GLU A 48 -1.01 -0.01 -4.54
N SER A 49 -0.11 0.01 -3.56
CA SER A 49 0.20 -1.19 -2.76
C SER A 49 -0.99 -1.63 -1.92
N LEU A 50 -1.69 -0.69 -1.27
CA LEU A 50 -2.89 -0.97 -0.48
C LEU A 50 -4.04 -1.51 -1.35
N GLU A 51 -4.21 -0.98 -2.57
CA GLU A 51 -5.21 -1.49 -3.51
C GLU A 51 -4.90 -2.91 -3.98
N LYS A 52 -3.64 -3.21 -4.27
CA LYS A 52 -3.20 -4.58 -4.61
C LYS A 52 -3.42 -5.55 -3.44
N GLU A 53 -3.06 -5.14 -2.23
CA GLU A 53 -3.26 -5.95 -1.03
C GLU A 53 -4.75 -6.21 -0.77
N LYS A 54 -5.58 -5.18 -0.92
CA LYS A 54 -7.05 -5.31 -0.84
C LYS A 54 -7.59 -6.30 -1.88
N ALA A 55 -7.17 -6.19 -3.13
CA ALA A 55 -7.62 -7.10 -4.20
C ALA A 55 -7.23 -8.55 -3.90
N TYR A 56 -5.98 -8.77 -3.46
CA TYR A 56 -5.49 -10.09 -3.06
C TYR A 56 -6.32 -10.70 -1.92
N PHE A 57 -6.62 -9.94 -0.86
CA PHE A 57 -7.39 -10.47 0.26
C PHE A 57 -8.86 -10.72 -0.09
N LEU A 58 -9.45 -9.90 -0.96
CA LEU A 58 -10.82 -10.15 -1.44
C LEU A 58 -10.92 -11.47 -2.20
N ASP A 59 -9.98 -11.73 -3.10
CA ASP A 59 -9.90 -12.99 -3.84
C ASP A 59 -9.69 -14.18 -2.90
N LYS A 60 -8.74 -14.05 -1.96
CA LYS A 60 -8.49 -15.09 -0.95
C LYS A 60 -9.72 -15.38 -0.09
N ILE A 61 -10.45 -14.36 0.34
CA ILE A 61 -11.69 -14.52 1.11
C ILE A 61 -12.75 -15.25 0.29
N GLU A 62 -12.88 -14.97 -1.00
CA GLU A 62 -13.81 -15.67 -1.88
C GLU A 62 -13.44 -17.16 -2.00
N HIS A 63 -12.17 -17.45 -2.25
CA HIS A 63 -11.66 -18.82 -2.33
C HIS A 63 -11.85 -19.58 -1.02
N ASP A 64 -11.50 -18.98 0.12
CA ASP A 64 -11.65 -19.59 1.44
C ASP A 64 -13.12 -19.83 1.80
N LYS A 65 -14.02 -18.90 1.44
CA LYS A 65 -15.47 -19.10 1.61
C LYS A 65 -15.98 -20.29 0.82
N LYS A 66 -15.59 -20.42 -0.46
CA LYS A 66 -15.94 -21.59 -1.29
C LYS A 66 -15.41 -22.87 -0.67
N ARG A 67 -14.14 -22.88 -0.25
CA ARG A 67 -13.51 -24.04 0.40
C ARG A 67 -14.23 -24.44 1.69
N ILE A 68 -14.55 -23.49 2.56
CA ILE A 68 -15.31 -23.75 3.80
C ILE A 68 -16.71 -24.29 3.48
N HIS A 69 -17.37 -23.74 2.46
CA HIS A 69 -18.68 -24.23 2.03
C HIS A 69 -18.61 -25.69 1.56
N GLU A 70 -17.63 -26.04 0.73
CA GLU A 70 -17.41 -27.42 0.28
C GLU A 70 -17.12 -28.38 1.44
N LEU A 71 -16.34 -27.96 2.42
CA LEU A 71 -16.04 -28.74 3.63
C LEU A 71 -17.28 -28.96 4.51
N LYS A 72 -18.17 -27.97 4.59
CA LYS A 72 -19.40 -28.06 5.41
C LYS A 72 -20.50 -28.87 4.73
N THR A 73 -20.66 -28.74 3.42
CA THR A 73 -21.77 -29.33 2.67
C THR A 73 -21.48 -30.77 2.23
N ASN A 74 -20.21 -31.14 2.02
CA ASN A 74 -19.85 -32.47 1.51
C ASN A 74 -18.93 -33.24 2.46
N ARG A 75 -19.49 -34.26 3.12
CA ARG A 75 -18.76 -35.14 4.06
C ARG A 75 -17.58 -35.88 3.41
N LYS A 76 -17.68 -36.23 2.13
CA LYS A 76 -16.60 -36.90 1.39
C LYS A 76 -15.43 -35.95 1.12
N ASN A 77 -15.72 -34.68 0.81
CA ASN A 77 -14.69 -33.65 0.63
C ASN A 77 -14.01 -33.30 1.96
N LEU A 78 -14.77 -33.25 3.05
CA LEU A 78 -14.23 -33.06 4.39
C LEU A 78 -13.28 -34.19 4.80
N GLU A 79 -13.68 -35.45 4.59
CA GLU A 79 -12.82 -36.60 4.89
C GLU A 79 -11.54 -36.60 4.04
N LYS A 80 -11.66 -36.30 2.74
CA LYS A 80 -10.51 -36.17 1.85
C LYS A 80 -9.53 -35.08 2.34
N PHE A 81 -10.04 -33.90 2.67
CA PHE A 81 -9.24 -32.80 3.18
C PHE A 81 -8.55 -33.14 4.51
N ALA A 82 -9.26 -33.77 5.45
CA ALA A 82 -8.70 -34.20 6.72
C ALA A 82 -7.59 -35.26 6.55
N ARG A 83 -7.74 -36.18 5.59
CA ARG A 83 -6.73 -37.19 5.26
C ARG A 83 -5.51 -36.58 4.57
N GLU A 84 -5.70 -35.70 3.60
CA GLU A 84 -4.59 -35.13 2.81
C GLU A 84 -3.81 -34.05 3.56
N GLN A 85 -4.48 -33.16 4.28
CA GLN A 85 -3.84 -32.00 4.91
C GLN A 85 -3.39 -32.27 6.34
N TYR A 86 -4.13 -33.10 7.07
CA TYR A 86 -3.88 -33.36 8.49
C TYR A 86 -3.53 -34.81 8.79
N LEU A 87 -3.44 -35.68 7.76
CA LEU A 87 -3.12 -37.10 7.92
C LEU A 87 -4.03 -37.77 8.96
N MET A 88 -5.31 -37.40 8.99
CA MET A 88 -6.27 -38.00 9.91
C MET A 88 -6.61 -39.44 9.49
N LYS A 89 -6.65 -40.35 10.47
CA LYS A 89 -7.07 -41.76 10.29
C LYS A 89 -8.16 -42.18 11.27
N LYS A 90 -8.90 -43.22 10.92
CA LYS A 90 -9.76 -43.92 11.89
C LYS A 90 -8.90 -44.79 12.81
N LYS A 91 -9.45 -45.17 13.97
CA LYS A 91 -8.73 -45.98 14.97
C LYS A 91 -8.25 -47.35 14.43
N ASN A 92 -8.92 -47.87 13.42
CA ASN A 92 -8.66 -49.15 12.78
C ASN A 92 -7.96 -49.03 11.41
N GLU A 93 -7.37 -47.88 11.10
CA GLU A 93 -6.64 -47.63 9.85
C GLU A 93 -5.18 -47.27 10.13
N ASP A 94 -4.29 -47.67 9.22
CA ASP A 94 -2.87 -47.29 9.23
C ASP A 94 -2.55 -46.42 8.01
N ILE A 95 -1.75 -45.37 8.24
CA ILE A 95 -1.33 -44.42 7.20
C ILE A 95 0.11 -44.76 6.82
N PHE A 96 0.34 -44.96 5.52
CA PHE A 96 1.67 -45.11 4.94
C PHE A 96 2.00 -43.85 4.13
N ILE A 97 3.10 -43.19 4.45
CA ILE A 97 3.62 -42.06 3.67
C ILE A 97 4.80 -42.58 2.85
N VAL A 98 4.64 -42.61 1.52
CA VAL A 98 5.71 -43.02 0.62
C VAL A 98 6.56 -41.81 0.29
N ILE A 99 7.74 -41.73 0.89
CA ILE A 99 8.75 -40.74 0.54
C ILE A 99 9.55 -41.35 -0.61
N LYS A 100 9.57 -40.68 -1.77
CA LYS A 100 10.55 -41.02 -2.81
C LYS A 100 11.90 -40.52 -2.33
N GLU A 101 12.83 -41.43 -2.08
CA GLU A 101 14.24 -41.10 -1.98
C GLU A 101 14.72 -40.71 -3.39
N GLU A 102 15.30 -39.51 -3.51
CA GLU A 102 15.98 -39.08 -4.75
C GLU A 102 17.33 -39.79 -4.90
#